data_AF-A0A7W9TLA0-F1
#
_entry.id   AF-A0A7W9TLA0-F1
#
_cell.length_a   1.000
_cell.length_b   1.000
_cell.length_c   1.000
_cell.angle_alpha   90.00
_cell.angle_beta   90.00
_cell.angle_gamma   90.00
#
_symmetry.space_group_name_H-M   'P 1'
#
loop_
_entity.id
_entity.type
_entity.pdbx_description
1 polymer ?
#
loop_
_entity_poly.entity_id
_entity_poly.type
_entity_poly.pdbx_seq_one_letter_code
_entity_poly.pdbx_strand_id
1 'polypeptide(L)'
;MTTGEGNTDLPVFKPESDVYTVYVKCTGKGKMTLVDRNAPDDDPSKIGCNGPTTHGRIYTDVVPQKLAVRTDGGTVHWTLAVVSGEHPV
;
A
#
# COMPACT_ATOMS: atom_id res chain seq x y z
N MET A 1 5.63 -4.29 -9.57
CA MET A 1 5.47 -2.86 -9.22
C MET A 1 4.25 -2.35 -9.98
N THR A 2 3.41 -1.57 -9.31
CA THR A 2 2.16 -1.00 -9.84
C THR A 2 2.21 0.52 -9.65
N THR A 3 1.70 1.27 -10.60
CA THR A 3 1.62 2.74 -10.56
C THR A 3 0.19 3.20 -10.80
N GLY A 4 -0.19 4.34 -10.25
CA GLY A 4 -1.49 4.92 -10.54
C GLY A 4 -1.65 6.36 -10.04
N GLU A 5 -2.84 6.89 -10.24
CA GLU A 5 -3.27 8.22 -9.81
C GLU A 5 -4.60 8.09 -9.06
N GLY A 6 -4.73 8.83 -7.96
CA GLY A 6 -5.95 8.85 -7.16
C GLY A 6 -6.29 7.50 -6.51
N ASN A 7 -7.58 7.32 -6.22
CA ASN A 7 -8.12 6.10 -5.62
C ASN A 7 -8.01 4.91 -6.58
N THR A 8 -7.55 3.77 -6.09
CA THR A 8 -7.44 2.56 -6.93
C THR A 8 -7.49 1.30 -6.09
N ASP A 9 -8.31 0.35 -6.53
CA ASP A 9 -8.31 -1.01 -6.01
C ASP A 9 -7.15 -1.80 -6.63
N LEU A 10 -6.29 -2.38 -5.80
CA LEU A 10 -5.12 -3.12 -6.29
C LEU A 10 -5.49 -4.55 -6.70
N PRO A 11 -4.70 -5.18 -7.59
CA PRO A 11 -4.86 -6.59 -7.90
C PRO A 11 -4.80 -7.45 -6.64
N VAL A 12 -5.63 -8.48 -6.60
CA VAL A 12 -5.58 -9.49 -5.53
C VAL A 12 -4.26 -10.26 -5.67
N PHE A 13 -3.55 -10.43 -4.58
CA PHE A 13 -2.35 -11.27 -4.52
C PHE A 13 -2.43 -12.19 -3.30
N LYS A 14 -1.66 -13.27 -3.31
CA LYS A 14 -1.51 -14.15 -2.16
C LYS A 14 -0.02 -14.15 -1.78
N PRO A 15 0.36 -13.72 -0.56
CA PRO A 15 1.74 -13.77 -0.13
C PRO A 15 2.19 -15.23 0.03
N GLU A 16 3.49 -15.47 -0.13
CA GLU A 16 4.07 -16.83 0.03
C GLU A 16 4.43 -17.16 1.48
N SER A 17 4.52 -16.14 2.34
CA SER A 17 4.75 -16.25 3.79
C SER A 17 3.63 -15.54 4.54
N ASP A 18 3.64 -15.71 5.85
CA ASP A 18 2.84 -14.97 6.84
C ASP A 18 3.20 -13.47 6.98
N VAL A 19 4.04 -12.97 6.08
CA VAL A 19 4.48 -11.59 6.04
C VAL A 19 4.80 -11.19 4.61
N TYR A 20 4.47 -9.94 4.28
CA TYR A 20 4.91 -9.30 3.06
C TYR A 20 5.36 -7.87 3.34
N THR A 21 6.28 -7.39 2.53
CA THR A 21 6.79 -6.03 2.59
C THR A 21 6.18 -5.21 1.45
N VAL A 22 5.68 -4.02 1.78
CA VAL A 22 5.19 -3.06 0.80
C VAL A 22 6.14 -1.88 0.72
N TYR A 23 6.54 -1.51 -0.50
CA TYR A 23 7.27 -0.28 -0.81
C TYR A 23 6.34 0.69 -1.52
N VAL A 24 6.19 1.89 -0.98
CA VAL A 24 5.29 2.90 -1.51
C VAL A 24 6.01 4.22 -1.69
N LYS A 25 5.84 4.82 -2.86
CA LYS A 25 6.23 6.20 -3.14
C LYS A 25 5.00 6.99 -3.53
N CYS A 26 4.77 8.11 -2.86
CA CYS A 26 3.69 9.04 -3.18
C CYS A 26 4.24 10.41 -3.56
N THR A 27 3.65 11.04 -4.59
CA THR A 27 3.95 12.42 -5.02
C THR A 27 2.65 13.20 -5.27
N GLY A 28 2.74 14.53 -5.24
CA GLY A 28 1.59 15.42 -5.44
C GLY A 28 1.17 16.16 -4.19
N LYS A 29 0.05 16.90 -4.24
CA LYS A 29 -0.35 17.82 -3.15
C LYS A 29 -1.19 17.18 -2.05
N GLY A 30 -1.46 15.88 -2.15
CA GLY A 30 -2.35 15.15 -1.25
C GLY A 30 -1.67 14.19 -0.31
N LYS A 31 -2.48 13.28 0.20
CA LYS A 31 -2.09 12.16 1.05
C LYS A 31 -2.58 10.86 0.44
N MET A 32 -1.87 9.79 0.73
CA MET A 32 -2.22 8.45 0.34
C MET A 32 -2.46 7.61 1.60
N THR A 33 -3.41 6.70 1.55
CA THR A 33 -3.68 5.71 2.58
C THR A 33 -3.78 4.34 1.89
N LEU A 34 -3.10 3.36 2.43
CA LEU A 34 -3.22 1.96 2.02
C LEU A 34 -4.14 1.26 3.01
N VAL A 35 -5.18 0.58 2.50
CA VAL A 35 -6.22 -0.08 3.30
C VAL A 35 -6.47 -1.50 2.82
N ASP A 36 -6.88 -2.41 3.71
CA ASP A 36 -7.50 -3.67 3.32
C ASP A 36 -8.96 -3.42 2.90
N ARG A 37 -9.36 -3.87 1.71
CA ARG A 37 -10.74 -3.72 1.23
C ARG A 37 -11.76 -4.52 2.03
N ASN A 38 -11.36 -5.60 2.71
CA ASN A 38 -12.26 -6.38 3.56
C ASN A 38 -12.45 -5.73 4.94
N ALA A 39 -11.49 -4.91 5.38
CA ALA A 39 -11.50 -4.21 6.67
C ALA A 39 -10.86 -2.82 6.53
N PRO A 40 -11.50 -1.87 5.81
CA PRO A 40 -10.86 -0.60 5.43
C PRO A 40 -10.57 0.34 6.60
N ASP A 41 -11.24 0.11 7.73
CA ASP A 41 -11.07 0.87 8.96
C ASP A 41 -10.06 0.22 9.94
N ASP A 42 -9.58 -0.99 9.63
CA ASP A 42 -8.63 -1.72 10.46
C ASP A 42 -7.19 -1.35 10.06
N ASP A 43 -6.52 -0.63 10.96
CA ASP A 43 -5.14 -0.12 10.85
C ASP A 43 -4.73 0.47 9.47
N PRO A 44 -5.42 1.53 8.99
CA PRO A 44 -5.09 2.16 7.73
C PRO A 44 -3.69 2.81 7.74
N SER A 45 -2.84 2.39 6.82
CA SER A 45 -1.47 2.91 6.69
C SER A 45 -1.45 4.25 5.95
N LYS A 46 -1.26 5.35 6.67
CA LYS A 46 -1.21 6.71 6.12
C LYS A 46 0.20 7.07 5.63
N ILE A 47 0.28 7.59 4.41
CA ILE A 47 1.52 7.85 3.68
C ILE A 47 1.51 9.29 3.18
N GLY A 48 2.51 10.07 3.61
CA GLY A 48 2.72 11.44 3.16
C GLY A 48 3.34 11.49 1.77
N CYS A 49 2.86 12.39 0.91
CA CYS A 49 3.38 12.56 -0.44
C CYS A 49 4.53 13.58 -0.49
N ASN A 50 5.44 13.41 -1.44
CA ASN A 50 6.72 14.14 -1.56
C ASN A 50 7.73 13.86 -0.45
N GLY A 51 7.51 12.80 0.33
CA GLY A 51 8.48 12.26 1.28
C GLY A 51 9.38 11.17 0.66
N PRO A 52 10.25 10.57 1.47
CA PRO A 52 10.98 9.36 1.08
C PRO A 52 10.01 8.20 0.77
N THR A 53 10.52 7.17 0.09
CA THR A 53 9.79 5.91 -0.07
C THR A 53 9.46 5.35 1.31
N THR A 54 8.18 5.15 1.58
CA THR A 54 7.70 4.49 2.80
C THR A 54 7.71 2.99 2.57
N HIS A 55 8.24 2.22 3.51
CA HIS A 55 8.14 0.77 3.49
C HIS A 55 7.50 0.27 4.79
N GLY A 56 6.81 -0.86 4.72
CA GLY A 56 6.18 -1.47 5.89
C GLY A 56 6.09 -2.98 5.74
N ARG A 57 6.27 -3.70 6.85
CA ARG A 57 6.02 -5.13 6.95
C ARG A 57 4.58 -5.32 7.41
N ILE A 58 3.85 -6.19 6.73
CA ILE A 58 2.47 -6.52 7.06
C ILE A 58 2.45 -8.02 7.38
N TYR A 59 2.18 -8.32 8.65
CA TYR A 59 1.96 -9.69 9.13
C TYR A 59 0.52 -10.09 8.83
N THR A 60 0.33 -11.23 8.19
CA THR A 60 -0.98 -11.73 7.74
C THR A 60 -0.95 -13.24 7.61
N ASP A 61 -2.09 -13.91 7.65
CA ASP A 61 -2.18 -15.28 7.18
C ASP A 61 -1.85 -15.40 5.67
N VAL A 62 -1.46 -16.60 5.24
CA VAL A 62 -1.17 -16.96 3.84
C VAL A 62 -2.48 -17.11 3.05
N VAL A 63 -3.21 -16.00 2.92
CA VAL A 63 -4.53 -15.89 2.28
C VAL A 63 -4.56 -14.75 1.25
N PRO A 64 -5.49 -14.77 0.28
CA PRO A 64 -5.60 -13.69 -0.70
C PRO A 64 -5.82 -12.31 -0.03
N GLN A 65 -4.91 -11.39 -0.32
CA GLN A 65 -4.90 -10.01 0.15
C GLN A 65 -5.59 -9.09 -0.86
N LYS A 66 -6.37 -8.13 -0.35
CA LYS A 66 -7.15 -7.21 -1.17
C LYS A 66 -6.90 -5.76 -0.77
N LEU A 67 -5.75 -5.22 -1.14
CA LEU A 67 -5.42 -3.84 -0.81
C LEU A 67 -6.12 -2.82 -1.74
N ALA A 68 -6.32 -1.61 -1.22
CA ALA A 68 -6.71 -0.44 -2.00
C ALA A 68 -5.91 0.79 -1.60
N VAL A 69 -5.68 1.65 -2.58
CA VAL A 69 -5.15 2.99 -2.40
C VAL A 69 -6.31 3.97 -2.29
N ARG A 70 -6.31 4.74 -1.20
CA ARG A 70 -7.22 5.86 -0.97
C ARG A 70 -6.42 7.15 -0.88
N THR A 71 -6.79 8.15 -1.66
CA THR A 71 -6.12 9.44 -1.72
C THR A 71 -7.05 10.54 -1.26
N ASP A 72 -6.49 11.53 -0.57
CA ASP A 72 -7.21 12.71 -0.12
C ASP A 72 -6.42 13.98 -0.43
N GLY A 73 -7.15 15.04 -0.80
CA GLY A 73 -6.61 16.38 -1.07
C GLY A 73 -5.81 16.52 -2.37
N GLY A 74 -6.44 16.92 -3.48
CA GLY A 74 -5.74 17.24 -4.72
C GLY A 74 -5.18 16.03 -5.48
N THR A 75 -4.36 16.29 -6.51
CA THR A 75 -3.80 15.23 -7.37
C THR A 75 -2.67 14.49 -6.66
N VAL A 76 -2.78 13.16 -6.63
CA VAL A 76 -1.83 12.23 -6.01
C VAL A 76 -1.43 11.16 -7.02
N HIS A 77 -0.12 11.02 -7.25
CA HIS A 77 0.45 9.91 -8.01
C HIS A 77 1.19 8.99 -7.06
N TRP A 78 1.11 7.68 -7.32
CA TRP A 78 1.73 6.70 -6.46
C TRP A 78 2.37 5.56 -7.25
N THR A 79 3.37 4.95 -6.63
CA THR A 79 4.03 3.73 -7.08
C THR A 79 4.13 2.78 -5.90
N LEU A 80 3.75 1.52 -6.10
CA LEU A 80 3.68 0.51 -5.06
C LEU A 80 4.31 -0.81 -5.54
N ALA A 81 5.09 -1.45 -4.68
CA ALA A 81 5.58 -2.80 -4.88
C ALA A 81 5.27 -3.65 -3.65
N VAL A 82 4.72 -4.85 -3.87
CA VAL A 82 4.51 -5.85 -2.83
C VAL A 82 5.52 -6.97 -3.06
N VAL A 83 6.21 -7.37 -2.00
CA VAL A 83 7.20 -8.44 -2.02
C VAL A 83 6.89 -9.42 -0.90
N SER A 84 6.78 -10.72 -1.20
CA SER A 84 6.62 -11.76 -0.19
C SER A 84 7.82 -11.80 0.76
N GLY A 85 7.57 -12.06 2.04
CA GLY A 85 8.59 -12.22 3.07
C GLY A 85 8.98 -10.92 3.79
N GLU A 86 9.85 -11.09 4.78
CA GLU A 86 10.46 -9.98 5.52
C GLU A 86 11.64 -9.42 4.73
N HIS A 87 11.54 -8.15 4.34
CA HIS A 87 12.67 -7.43 3.77
C HIS A 87 13.17 -6.37 4.75
N PRO A 88 14.48 -6.04 4.72
CA PRO A 88 15.02 -4.94 5.52
C PRO A 88 14.24 -3.64 5.22
N VAL A 89 13.90 -2.97 6.31
CA VAL A 89 13.28 -1.63 6.34
C VAL A 89 14.38 -0.59 6.49
#